data_AF-A0A7G7WSN9-F1
#
_entry.id   AF-A0A7G7WSN9-F1
#
_cell.length_a   1.000
_cell.length_b   1.000
_cell.length_c   1.000
_cell.angle_alpha   90.00
_cell.angle_beta   90.00
_cell.angle_gamma   90.00
#
_symmetry.space_group_name_H-M   'P 1'
#
loop_
_entity.id
_entity.type
_entity.pdbx_description
1 polymer ?
#
loop_
_entity_poly.entity_id
_entity_poly.type
_entity_poly.pdbx_seq_one_letter_code
_entity_poly.pdbx_strand_id
1 'polypeptide(L)'
;MKEQKWIQEGLITKSFTGGMFRIRLDTDDLILGYVSGRIRRSFLRILPGARVKVGVSRYRGRIIFDSATRIRRIKWFERPFRGKGN
;
A
#
# COMPACT_ATOMS: atom_id res chain seq x y z
N MET A 1 -3.25 -24.59 11.47
CA MET A 1 -4.47 -24.07 10.81
C MET A 1 -4.08 -23.01 9.81
N LYS A 2 -4.26 -23.25 8.51
CA LYS A 2 -4.06 -22.21 7.49
C LYS A 2 -5.25 -21.27 7.56
N GLU A 3 -5.00 -20.04 8.01
CA GLU A 3 -5.97 -18.95 7.93
C GLU A 3 -6.40 -18.82 6.46
N GLN A 4 -7.69 -19.05 6.17
CA GLN A 4 -8.25 -18.84 4.85
C GLN A 4 -8.14 -17.35 4.54
N LYS A 5 -7.12 -16.98 3.76
CA LYS A 5 -6.95 -15.61 3.27
C LYS A 5 -7.89 -15.43 2.09
N TRP A 6 -8.99 -14.73 2.33
CA TRP A 6 -9.80 -14.23 1.25
C TRP A 6 -9.12 -13.01 0.64
N ILE A 7 -8.92 -13.01 -0.67
CA ILE A 7 -8.37 -11.86 -1.39
C ILE A 7 -9.55 -11.08 -1.94
N GLN A 8 -9.65 -9.81 -1.55
CA GLN A 8 -10.69 -8.91 -2.04
C GLN A 8 -10.08 -7.62 -2.55
N GLU A 9 -10.76 -6.97 -3.49
CA GLU A 9 -10.38 -5.68 -4.02
C GLU A 9 -11.04 -4.55 -3.23
N GLY A 10 -10.34 -3.42 -3.16
CA GLY A 10 -10.85 -2.25 -2.47
C GLY A 10 -10.09 -0.98 -2.83
N LEU A 11 -10.69 0.15 -2.45
CA LEU A 11 -10.19 1.49 -2.66
C LEU A 11 -9.61 2.05 -1.37
N ILE A 12 -8.46 2.71 -1.47
CA ILE A 12 -7.84 3.37 -0.32
C ILE A 12 -8.52 4.72 -0.07
N THR A 13 -9.18 4.85 1.08
CA THR A 13 -9.88 6.09 1.45
C THR A 13 -8.96 7.04 2.21
N LYS A 14 -8.19 6.54 3.19
CA LYS A 14 -7.32 7.36 4.05
C LYS A 14 -5.99 6.67 4.31
N SER A 15 -4.92 7.45 4.39
CA SER A 15 -3.61 7.01 4.84
C SER A 15 -3.35 7.47 6.27
N PHE A 16 -2.87 6.58 7.13
CA PHE A 16 -2.48 6.88 8.51
C PHE A 16 -0.95 6.82 8.68
N THR A 17 -0.46 7.51 9.71
CA THR A 17 0.94 7.47 10.14
C THR A 17 1.35 6.03 10.49
N GLY A 18 2.52 5.57 10.01
CA GLY A 18 3.02 4.21 10.25
C GLY A 18 2.78 3.20 9.11
N GLY A 19 2.23 3.64 7.97
CA GLY A 19 1.95 2.76 6.83
C GLY A 19 0.69 1.91 7.02
N MET A 20 -0.26 2.42 7.79
CA MET A 20 -1.61 1.88 7.87
C MET A 20 -2.50 2.64 6.89
N PHE A 21 -3.43 1.92 6.27
CA PHE A 21 -4.37 2.50 5.30
C PHE A 21 -5.78 2.05 5.64
N ARG A 22 -6.73 2.98 5.50
CA ARG A 22 -8.16 2.68 5.53
C ARG A 22 -8.59 2.31 4.13
N ILE A 23 -9.16 1.12 3.99
CA ILE A 23 -9.56 0.58 2.70
C ILE A 23 -11.05 0.31 2.77
N ARG A 24 -11.76 0.82 1.77
CA ARG A 24 -13.16 0.48 1.53
C ARG A 24 -13.17 -0.66 0.53
N LEU A 25 -13.63 -1.82 0.96
CA LEU A 25 -13.85 -2.97 0.11
C LEU A 25 -15.07 -2.72 -0.77
N ASP A 26 -15.15 -3.41 -1.91
CA ASP A 26 -16.33 -3.31 -2.79
C ASP A 26 -17.60 -3.89 -2.11
N THR A 27 -17.44 -4.71 -1.06
CA THR A 27 -18.51 -5.21 -0.18
C THR A 27 -19.04 -4.14 0.80
N ASP A 28 -18.61 -2.88 0.68
CA ASP A 28 -18.88 -1.75 1.58
C ASP A 28 -18.20 -1.82 2.96
N ASP A 29 -17.50 -2.91 3.28
CA ASP A 29 -16.74 -3.04 4.52
C ASP A 29 -15.51 -2.11 4.57
N LEU A 30 -15.34 -1.45 5.71
CA LEU A 30 -14.19 -0.60 6.01
C LEU A 30 -13.19 -1.34 6.89
N ILE A 31 -12.02 -1.63 6.34
CA ILE A 31 -10.95 -2.34 7.05
C ILE A 31 -9.69 -1.48 7.21
N LEU A 32 -8.93 -1.80 8.26
CA LEU A 32 -7.56 -1.29 8.45
C LEU A 32 -6.56 -2.28 7.84
N GLY A 33 -5.82 -1.79 6.86
CA GLY A 33 -4.82 -2.54 6.11
C GLY A 33 -3.41 -2.10 6.46
N TYR A 34 -2.52 -3.06 6.71
CA TYR A 34 -1.08 -2.81 6.81
C TYR A 34 -0.39 -3.08 5.47
N VAL A 35 0.57 -2.24 5.11
CA VAL A 35 1.46 -2.55 3.97
C VAL A 35 2.33 -3.76 4.27
N SER A 36 2.49 -4.63 3.28
CA SER A 36 3.47 -5.70 3.36
C SER A 36 4.90 -5.14 3.41
N GLY A 37 5.81 -5.87 4.05
CA GLY A 37 7.23 -5.47 4.14
C GLY A 37 7.90 -5.24 2.78
N ARG A 38 7.44 -5.93 1.73
CA ARG A 38 7.93 -5.74 0.34
C ARG A 38 7.69 -4.31 -0.16
N ILE A 39 6.54 -3.73 0.18
CA ILE A 39 6.17 -2.36 -0.19
C ILE A 39 7.01 -1.36 0.60
N ARG A 40 7.19 -1.59 1.92
CA ARG A 40 8.04 -0.75 2.78
C ARG A 40 9.47 -0.65 2.25
N ARG A 41 10.04 -1.75 1.74
CA ARG A 41 11.38 -1.76 1.13
C ARG A 41 11.43 -1.10 -0.25
N SER A 42 10.33 -1.13 -1.00
CA SER A 42 10.31 -0.61 -2.37
C SER A 42 10.14 0.92 -2.44
N PHE A 43 10.09 1.62 -1.30
CA PHE A 43 9.85 3.08 -1.21
C PHE A 43 8.67 3.54 -2.07
N LEU A 44 7.64 2.70 -2.17
CA LEU A 44 6.46 2.96 -2.97
C LEU A 44 5.49 3.82 -2.18
N ARG A 45 5.13 5.00 -2.69
CA ARG A 45 4.12 5.87 -2.07
C ARG A 45 2.74 5.50 -2.60
N ILE A 46 1.93 4.93 -1.73
CA ILE A 46 0.53 4.63 -2.05
C ILE A 46 -0.28 5.92 -1.97
N LEU A 47 -1.02 6.23 -3.04
CA LEU A 47 -1.91 7.39 -3.09
C LEU A 47 -3.31 6.99 -2.62
N PRO A 48 -4.03 7.85 -1.88
CA PRO A 48 -5.45 7.65 -1.64
C PRO A 48 -6.20 7.66 -2.98
N GLY A 49 -7.21 6.81 -3.11
CA GLY A 49 -7.93 6.56 -4.36
C GLY A 49 -7.33 5.47 -5.25
N ALA A 50 -6.20 4.87 -4.86
CA ALA A 50 -5.67 3.71 -5.56
C ALA A 50 -6.50 2.44 -5.25
N ARG A 51 -6.71 1.61 -6.29
CA ARG A 51 -7.26 0.25 -6.13
C ARG A 51 -6.16 -0.70 -5.67
N VAL A 52 -6.43 -1.50 -4.65
CA VAL A 52 -5.49 -2.48 -4.12
C VAL A 52 -6.19 -3.80 -3.83
N LYS A 53 -5.45 -4.90 -3.93
CA LYS A 53 -5.88 -6.20 -3.43
C LYS A 53 -5.50 -6.32 -1.95
N VAL A 54 -6.42 -6.81 -1.14
CA VAL A 54 -6.24 -6.98 0.29
C VAL A 54 -6.58 -8.42 0.65
N GLY A 55 -5.65 -9.08 1.33
CA GLY A 55 -5.94 -10.31 2.03
C GLY A 55 -6.66 -9.96 3.33
N VAL A 56 -7.95 -10.22 3.41
CA VAL A 56 -8.79 -9.86 4.54
C VAL A 56 -8.77 -10.99 5.56
N SER A 57 -8.48 -10.66 6.81
CA SER A 57 -8.83 -11.46 8.00
C SER A 57 -9.94 -10.71 8.74
N ARG A 58 -10.69 -11.40 9.61
CA ARG A 58 -11.99 -10.98 10.20
C ARG A 58 -12.10 -9.50 10.60
N TYR A 59 -11.00 -8.85 10.99
CA TYR A 59 -10.94 -7.40 11.30
C TYR A 59 -9.72 -6.66 10.73
N ARG A 60 -8.76 -7.36 10.10
CA ARG A 60 -7.48 -6.77 9.68
C ARG A 60 -7.11 -7.23 8.28
N GLY A 61 -6.75 -6.28 7.43
CA GLY A 61 -6.29 -6.55 6.08
C GLY A 61 -4.77 -6.54 5.96
N ARG A 62 -4.24 -7.44 5.13
CA ARG A 62 -2.87 -7.33 4.61
C ARG A 62 -2.93 -6.87 3.17
N ILE A 63 -2.36 -5.71 2.88
CA ILE A 63 -2.34 -5.17 1.51
C ILE A 63 -1.36 -5.98 0.67
N ILE A 64 -1.89 -6.63 -0.36
CA ILE A 64 -1.13 -7.37 -1.36
C ILE A 64 -1.10 -6.50 -2.60
N PHE A 65 0.05 -5.89 -2.85
CA PHE A 65 0.19 -4.95 -3.94
C PHE A 65 0.63 -5.68 -5.20
N ASP A 66 -0.19 -5.65 -6.24
CA ASP A 66 0.21 -6.08 -7.57
C ASP A 66 0.85 -4.91 -8.32
N SER A 67 1.91 -5.21 -9.04
CA SER A 67 2.77 -4.28 -9.77
C SER A 67 2.04 -3.33 -10.74
N ALA A 68 0.81 -3.66 -11.12
CA ALA A 68 -0.01 -2.88 -12.06
C ALA A 68 -0.66 -1.61 -11.45
N THR A 69 -0.65 -1.42 -10.13
CA THR A 69 -1.27 -0.21 -9.55
C THR A 69 -0.39 1.01 -9.76
N ARG A 70 -0.99 2.12 -10.15
CA ARG A 70 -0.35 3.42 -10.46
C ARG A 70 0.28 4.06 -9.22
N ILE A 71 1.43 3.55 -8.79
CA ILE A 71 2.23 4.14 -7.71
C ILE A 71 3.22 5.14 -8.30
N ARG A 72 3.29 6.33 -7.72
CA ARG A 72 4.44 7.21 -7.91
C ARG A 72 5.64 6.63 -7.16
N ARG A 73 6.62 6.13 -7.90
CA ARG A 73 7.97 5.87 -7.37
C ARG A 73 8.48 7.20 -6.79
N ILE A 74 8.91 7.18 -5.52
CA ILE A 74 9.41 8.41 -4.93
C ILE A 74 10.75 8.73 -5.60
N LYS A 75 10.80 9.88 -6.27
CA LYS A 75 11.92 10.37 -7.07
C LYS A 75 13.10 10.86 -6.22
N TRP A 76 13.43 10.16 -5.12
CA TRP A 76 14.57 10.50 -4.26
C TRP A 76 15.92 10.06 -4.84
N PHE A 77 15.92 9.22 -5.87
CA PHE A 77 17.14 8.65 -6.44
C PHE A 77 17.66 9.35 -7.70
N GLU A 78 16.91 10.31 -8.27
CA GLU A 78 17.28 11.01 -9.53
C GLU A 78 17.90 12.39 -9.30
N ARG A 79 18.43 12.68 -8.10
CA ARG A 79 19.35 13.81 -7.96
C ARG A 79 20.77 13.29 -8.17
N PRO A 80 21.41 13.52 -9.34
CA PRO A 80 22.86 13.41 -9.39
C PRO A 80 23.40 14.36 -8.32
N PHE A 81 24.28 13.85 -7.47
CA PHE A 81 25.16 14.66 -6.65
C PHE A 81 25.93 15.59 -7.61
N ARG A 82 25.34 16.74 -7.92
CA ARG A 82 26.01 17.82 -8.64
C ARG A 82 26.92 18.47 -7.61
N GLY A 83 28.19 18.16 -7.73
CA GLY A 83 29.21 18.47 -6.75
C GLY A 83 29.32 19.95 -6.38
N LYS A 84 29.93 20.16 -5.22
CA LYS A 84 30.81 21.30 -5.00
C LYS A 84 32.16 20.74 -4.58
N GLY A 85 33.03 20.55 -5.58
CA GLY A 85 34.44 20.80 -5.36
C GLY A 85 34.64 22.30 -5.47
N ASN A 86 35.13 22.90 -4.40
CA ASN A 86 36.10 23.98 -4.42
C ASN A 86 36.81 24.00 -3.07
#